data_AF-A0A7C8RL48-F1
#
_entry.id   AF-A0A7C8RL48-F1
#
_cell.length_a   1.000
_cell.length_b   1.000
_cell.length_c   1.000
_cell.angle_alpha   90.00
_cell.angle_beta   90.00
_cell.angle_gamma   90.00
#
_symmetry.space_group_name_H-M   'P 1'
#
loop_
_entity.id
_entity.type
_entity.pdbx_description
1 polymer ?
#
loop_
_entity_poly.entity_id
_entity_poly.type
_entity_poly.pdbx_seq_one_letter_code
_entity_poly.pdbx_strand_id
1 'polypeptide(L)'
;MHANITVPTSSFSSPPTDPVLYPATPLLPFISDALLSCLSPIVVYWVLSMIFHYIDEYELLEKYRIHTPEEVLKRNHVSRYEVIRDVIIQQVIQFGFGWILGYIEPEEMTGAESWEIYELSQTVGWSTSLLLGLSGIDAGTLSSNVASYLSTQGSMGVFLVNVDWRWKIAETLYWVLFPLLRLGLAIFILDTWQYFWHRLMHQVPFLYRTLHSRHHRLYVPYAFGALYNHPLEGLILDTMGAGLAFKVSGMSMKGSVFFFGFSAMKTVDDHCGYKLPFDPLQIIFSNNAEYHDIHHQGWGIKHNFSQPFLICWDRWLGTIYTGGDAAERNRRTQERVHRQVEAEKSKKASINTPSEQDEYAARRVLPEEDDTEFIKTSIVAKLESTTVTEPPRQRRRTRTITLADVAGKDMAESVKEAGEWVNGVVGNVSGAKVR
;
A
#
# COMPACT_ATOMS: atom_id res chain seq x y z
N MET A 1 -67.37 0.36 -28.81
CA MET A 1 -66.32 -0.64 -28.50
C MET A 1 -65.46 -0.05 -27.41
N HIS A 2 -65.66 -0.50 -26.17
CA HIS A 2 -64.83 -0.09 -25.05
C HIS A 2 -63.41 -0.60 -25.32
N ALA A 3 -62.47 0.32 -25.51
CA ALA A 3 -61.06 -0.01 -25.48
C ALA A 3 -60.78 -0.53 -24.07
N ASN A 4 -60.55 -1.84 -23.96
CA ASN A 4 -59.88 -2.42 -22.81
C ASN A 4 -58.51 -1.75 -22.75
N ILE A 5 -58.42 -0.69 -21.95
CA ILE A 5 -57.15 -0.21 -21.43
C ILE A 5 -56.71 -1.35 -20.51
N THR A 6 -55.93 -2.26 -21.05
CA THR A 6 -55.15 -3.21 -20.27
C THR A 6 -54.29 -2.37 -19.34
N VAL A 7 -54.75 -2.24 -18.09
CA VAL A 7 -53.93 -1.79 -16.99
C VAL A 7 -52.65 -2.63 -17.06
N PRO A 8 -51.45 -2.03 -17.17
CA PRO A 8 -50.22 -2.80 -17.12
C PRO A 8 -50.27 -3.65 -15.85
N THR A 9 -50.04 -4.95 -15.99
CA THR A 9 -49.79 -5.84 -14.87
C THR A 9 -48.73 -5.19 -14.00
N SER A 10 -49.13 -4.68 -12.83
CA SER A 10 -48.19 -4.06 -11.91
C SER A 10 -47.14 -5.10 -11.53
N SER A 11 -45.87 -4.70 -11.48
CA SER A 11 -44.76 -5.57 -11.08
C SER A 11 -44.79 -5.98 -9.59
N PHE A 12 -45.96 -5.84 -8.93
CA PHE A 12 -46.25 -6.40 -7.61
C PHE A 12 -46.72 -7.85 -7.69
N SER A 13 -46.89 -8.39 -8.89
CA SER A 13 -47.05 -9.83 -9.07
C SER A 13 -45.69 -10.51 -8.90
N SER A 14 -45.67 -11.61 -8.16
CA SER A 14 -44.49 -12.46 -8.07
C SER A 14 -44.07 -12.91 -9.48
N PRO A 15 -42.78 -13.15 -9.72
CA PRO A 15 -42.34 -13.77 -10.96
C PRO A 15 -43.15 -15.04 -11.27
N PRO A 16 -43.48 -15.31 -12.54
CA PRO A 16 -44.49 -16.31 -12.92
C PRO A 16 -44.04 -17.77 -12.72
N THR A 17 -42.75 -18.01 -12.51
CA THR A 17 -42.15 -19.34 -12.37
C THR A 17 -41.12 -19.31 -11.27
N ASP A 18 -40.99 -20.41 -10.52
CA ASP A 18 -39.93 -20.59 -9.53
C ASP A 18 -38.54 -20.40 -10.16
N PRO A 19 -37.54 -19.90 -9.41
CA PRO A 19 -36.21 -19.63 -9.95
C PRO A 19 -35.53 -20.95 -10.33
N VAL A 20 -34.98 -20.99 -11.54
CA VAL A 20 -34.12 -22.09 -11.98
C VAL A 20 -32.68 -21.59 -11.93
N LEU A 21 -31.87 -22.20 -11.08
CA LEU A 21 -30.49 -21.80 -10.88
C LEU A 21 -29.57 -22.42 -11.94
N TYR A 22 -28.65 -21.62 -12.46
CA TYR A 22 -27.57 -22.04 -13.35
C TYR A 22 -26.24 -21.43 -12.90
N PRO A 23 -25.10 -22.05 -13.23
CA PRO A 23 -23.78 -21.47 -12.95
C PRO A 23 -23.65 -20.06 -13.55
N ALA A 24 -23.08 -19.15 -12.78
CA ALA A 24 -22.87 -17.77 -13.20
C ALA A 24 -21.88 -17.70 -14.36
N THR A 25 -22.24 -16.92 -15.39
CA THR A 25 -21.34 -16.66 -16.52
C THR A 25 -20.08 -15.97 -16.03
N PRO A 26 -18.87 -16.48 -16.34
CA PRO A 26 -17.61 -15.83 -15.97
C PRO A 26 -17.51 -14.41 -16.54
N LEU A 27 -16.72 -13.53 -15.89
CA LEU A 27 -16.46 -12.18 -16.40
C LEU A 27 -15.79 -12.19 -17.78
N LEU A 28 -14.91 -13.17 -18.00
CA LEU A 28 -14.20 -13.37 -19.26
C LEU A 28 -14.41 -14.81 -19.74
N PRO A 29 -14.78 -15.03 -21.02
CA PRO A 29 -15.20 -16.35 -21.50
C PRO A 29 -14.06 -17.39 -21.54
N PHE A 30 -12.80 -16.98 -21.42
CA PHE A 30 -11.62 -17.84 -21.56
C PHE A 30 -10.89 -18.12 -20.24
N ILE A 31 -11.37 -17.60 -19.11
CA ILE A 31 -10.72 -17.73 -17.81
C ILE A 31 -11.77 -17.76 -16.69
N SER A 32 -11.63 -18.70 -15.75
CA SER A 32 -12.51 -18.75 -14.56
C SER A 32 -12.32 -17.50 -13.70
N ASP A 33 -13.39 -17.03 -13.05
CA ASP A 33 -13.30 -15.88 -12.14
C ASP A 33 -12.33 -16.11 -10.96
N ALA A 34 -12.18 -17.37 -10.51
CA ALA A 34 -11.20 -17.74 -9.49
C ALA A 34 -9.74 -17.55 -9.95
N LEU A 35 -9.40 -17.98 -11.17
CA LEU A 35 -8.08 -17.71 -11.73
C LEU A 35 -7.88 -16.20 -11.98
N LEU A 36 -8.92 -15.53 -12.48
CA LEU A 36 -8.88 -14.09 -12.73
C LEU A 36 -8.68 -13.29 -11.44
N SER A 37 -9.27 -13.70 -10.33
CA SER A 37 -9.10 -13.03 -9.03
C SER A 37 -7.69 -13.19 -8.47
N CYS A 38 -7.01 -14.30 -8.77
CA CYS A 38 -5.60 -14.50 -8.44
C CYS A 38 -4.67 -13.65 -9.31
N LEU A 39 -4.99 -13.48 -10.60
CA LEU A 39 -4.15 -12.73 -11.54
C LEU A 39 -4.36 -11.22 -11.48
N SER A 40 -5.58 -10.76 -11.18
CA SER A 40 -5.96 -9.34 -11.10
C SER A 40 -5.00 -8.49 -10.25
N PRO A 41 -4.74 -8.81 -8.97
CA PRO A 41 -3.81 -8.02 -8.14
C PRO A 41 -2.39 -8.01 -8.71
N ILE A 42 -1.92 -9.10 -9.32
CA ILE A 42 -0.56 -9.19 -9.90
C ILE A 42 -0.44 -8.30 -11.13
N VAL A 43 -1.41 -8.37 -12.05
CA VAL A 43 -1.42 -7.56 -13.27
C VAL A 43 -1.54 -6.09 -12.93
N VAL A 44 -2.49 -5.72 -12.07
CA VAL A 44 -2.67 -4.32 -11.64
C VAL A 44 -1.42 -3.80 -10.95
N TYR A 45 -0.82 -4.60 -10.06
CA TYR A 45 0.41 -4.25 -9.36
C TYR A 45 1.54 -3.87 -10.32
N TRP A 46 1.87 -4.75 -11.27
CA TRP A 46 2.99 -4.52 -12.19
C TRP A 46 2.70 -3.43 -13.20
N VAL A 47 1.48 -3.37 -13.75
CA VAL A 47 1.11 -2.29 -14.69
C VAL A 47 1.24 -0.93 -14.03
N LEU A 48 0.66 -0.74 -12.85
CA LEU A 48 0.73 0.55 -12.16
C LEU A 48 2.14 0.86 -11.67
N SER A 49 2.85 -0.14 -11.16
CA SER A 49 4.23 0.04 -10.73
C SER A 49 5.15 0.46 -11.86
N MET A 50 4.96 -0.07 -13.07
CA MET A 50 5.76 0.30 -14.24
C MET A 50 5.39 1.66 -14.79
N ILE A 51 4.13 2.09 -14.67
CA ILE A 51 3.73 3.47 -14.97
C ILE A 51 4.49 4.45 -14.06
N PHE A 52 4.47 4.23 -12.74
CA PHE A 52 5.20 5.09 -11.80
C PHE A 52 6.72 4.99 -11.97
N HIS A 53 7.25 3.80 -12.26
CA HIS A 53 8.67 3.64 -12.55
C HIS A 53 9.08 4.41 -13.82
N TYR A 54 8.25 4.38 -14.86
CA TYR A 54 8.47 5.16 -16.07
C TYR A 54 8.42 6.67 -15.79
N ILE A 55 7.44 7.13 -15.00
CA ILE A 55 7.38 8.53 -14.54
C ILE A 55 8.66 8.90 -13.79
N ASP A 56 9.18 8.00 -12.95
CA ASP A 56 10.38 8.23 -12.15
C ASP A 56 11.66 8.33 -12.98
N GLU A 57 11.88 7.35 -13.87
CA GLU A 57 13.09 7.23 -14.68
C GLU A 57 13.21 8.35 -15.73
N TYR A 58 12.09 8.84 -16.26
CA TYR A 58 12.06 9.95 -17.22
C TYR A 58 11.87 11.32 -16.55
N GLU A 59 11.95 11.38 -15.21
CA GLU A 59 11.81 12.62 -14.43
C GLU A 59 10.53 13.39 -14.78
N LEU A 60 9.45 12.64 -15.05
CA LEU A 60 8.14 13.21 -15.25
C LEU A 60 7.58 13.61 -13.88
N LEU A 61 6.90 14.76 -13.81
CA LEU A 61 6.19 15.20 -12.59
C LEU A 61 7.09 15.41 -11.36
N GLU A 62 8.37 15.76 -11.52
CA GLU A 62 9.31 16.04 -10.42
C GLU A 62 8.76 16.95 -9.31
N LYS A 63 7.96 17.96 -9.69
CA LYS A 63 7.29 18.89 -8.75
C LYS A 63 6.46 18.17 -7.68
N TYR A 64 5.95 16.98 -8.00
CA TYR A 64 5.09 16.18 -7.13
C TYR A 64 5.82 15.03 -6.45
N ARG A 65 7.11 14.84 -6.76
CA ARG A 65 7.93 13.79 -6.18
C ARG A 65 8.25 14.12 -4.71
N ILE A 66 8.14 13.13 -3.83
CA ILE A 66 8.37 13.32 -2.38
C ILE A 66 9.88 13.34 -2.07
N HIS A 67 10.65 12.45 -2.71
CA HIS A 67 12.08 12.28 -2.48
C HIS A 67 12.87 12.27 -3.80
N THR A 68 14.11 12.76 -3.76
CA THR A 68 14.98 12.78 -4.95
C THR A 68 15.52 11.39 -5.34
N PRO A 69 15.91 11.16 -6.61
CA PRO A 69 16.59 9.92 -7.02
C PRO A 69 17.85 9.63 -6.20
N GLU A 70 18.62 10.66 -5.84
CA GLU A 70 19.80 10.50 -5.00
C GLU A 70 19.45 9.99 -3.60
N GLU A 71 18.32 10.45 -3.04
CA GLU A 71 17.81 9.92 -1.77
C GLU A 71 17.39 8.45 -1.89
N VAL A 72 16.67 8.09 -2.96
CA VAL A 72 16.26 6.70 -3.23
C VAL A 72 17.49 5.79 -3.27
N LEU A 73 18.55 6.20 -3.98
CA LEU A 73 19.77 5.41 -4.12
C LEU A 73 20.61 5.35 -2.85
N LYS A 74 20.65 6.44 -2.06
CA LYS A 74 21.54 6.54 -0.89
C LYS A 74 20.92 6.00 0.40
N ARG A 75 19.60 6.11 0.55
CA ARG A 75 18.89 5.79 1.81
C ARG A 75 18.29 4.39 1.82
N ASN A 76 17.98 3.83 0.66
CA ASN A 76 17.50 2.46 0.59
C ASN A 76 18.65 1.48 0.83
N HIS A 77 18.41 0.50 1.70
CA HIS A 77 19.39 -0.50 2.11
C HIS A 77 19.25 -1.84 1.35
N VAL A 78 18.53 -1.82 0.23
CA VAL A 78 18.21 -3.00 -0.57
C VAL A 78 18.33 -2.67 -2.06
N SER A 79 18.81 -3.62 -2.85
CA SER A 79 18.87 -3.47 -4.30
C SER A 79 17.49 -3.65 -4.95
N ARG A 80 17.25 -3.02 -6.11
CA ARG A 80 16.03 -3.23 -6.90
C ARG A 80 15.80 -4.71 -7.26
N TYR A 81 16.88 -5.47 -7.49
CA TYR A 81 16.80 -6.91 -7.76
C TYR A 81 16.22 -7.70 -6.58
N GLU A 82 16.71 -7.45 -5.37
CA GLU A 82 16.20 -8.10 -4.16
C GLU A 82 14.74 -7.77 -3.90
N VAL A 83 14.35 -6.51 -4.15
CA VAL A 83 12.95 -6.07 -4.08
C VAL A 83 12.08 -6.86 -5.06
N ILE A 84 12.44 -6.90 -6.34
CA ILE A 84 11.68 -7.63 -7.37
C ILE A 84 11.57 -9.12 -7.03
N ARG A 85 12.67 -9.74 -6.59
CA ARG A 85 12.69 -11.16 -6.18
C ARG A 85 11.68 -11.42 -5.06
N ASP A 86 11.71 -10.61 -4.00
CA ASP A 86 10.85 -10.81 -2.83
C ASP A 86 9.37 -10.51 -3.16
N VAL A 87 9.10 -9.52 -4.03
CA VAL A 87 7.75 -9.26 -4.55
C VAL A 87 7.22 -10.46 -5.34
N ILE A 88 8.03 -11.08 -6.21
CA ILE A 88 7.62 -12.29 -6.95
C ILE A 88 7.31 -13.44 -5.99
N ILE A 89 8.13 -13.62 -4.94
CA ILE A 89 7.88 -14.64 -3.92
C ILE A 89 6.52 -14.38 -3.24
N GLN A 90 6.21 -13.13 -2.90
CA GLN A 90 4.92 -12.79 -2.32
C GLN A 90 3.75 -13.04 -3.26
N GLN A 91 3.90 -12.71 -4.55
CA GLN A 91 2.86 -12.96 -5.54
C GLN A 91 2.62 -14.46 -5.77
N VAL A 92 3.66 -15.30 -5.67
CA VAL A 92 3.51 -16.76 -5.69
C VAL A 92 2.70 -17.25 -4.48
N ILE A 93 2.97 -16.72 -3.29
CA ILE A 93 2.20 -17.05 -2.07
C ILE A 93 0.75 -16.59 -2.21
N GLN A 94 0.52 -15.34 -2.63
CA GLN A 94 -0.80 -14.76 -2.88
C GLN A 94 -1.59 -15.59 -3.90
N PHE A 95 -0.96 -15.97 -5.01
CA PHE A 95 -1.57 -16.82 -6.03
C PHE A 95 -1.95 -18.18 -5.46
N GLY A 96 -1.04 -18.85 -4.76
CA GLY A 96 -1.31 -20.17 -4.18
C GLY A 96 -2.45 -20.14 -3.16
N PHE A 97 -2.46 -19.15 -2.27
CA PHE A 97 -3.54 -18.97 -1.31
C PHE A 97 -4.86 -18.62 -1.99
N GLY A 98 -4.86 -17.68 -2.94
CA GLY A 98 -6.03 -17.29 -3.71
C GLY A 98 -6.62 -18.47 -4.50
N TRP A 99 -5.77 -19.33 -5.05
CA TRP A 99 -6.18 -20.54 -5.76
C TRP A 99 -6.88 -21.54 -4.82
N ILE A 100 -6.30 -21.77 -3.64
CA ILE A 100 -6.93 -22.61 -2.60
C ILE A 100 -8.28 -22.00 -2.19
N LEU A 101 -8.33 -20.69 -1.98
CA LEU A 101 -9.53 -19.97 -1.61
C LEU A 101 -10.63 -20.12 -2.67
N GLY A 102 -10.28 -19.95 -3.95
CA GLY A 102 -11.19 -20.15 -5.07
C GLY A 102 -11.67 -21.59 -5.23
N TYR A 103 -10.84 -22.58 -4.91
CA TYR A 103 -11.22 -23.99 -4.93
C TYR A 103 -12.23 -24.36 -3.83
N ILE A 104 -12.17 -23.70 -2.67
CA ILE A 104 -13.11 -23.95 -1.56
C ILE A 104 -14.37 -23.07 -1.61
N GLU A 105 -14.45 -22.11 -2.56
CA GLU A 105 -15.69 -21.37 -2.77
C GLU A 105 -16.72 -22.24 -3.49
N PRO A 106 -17.99 -22.21 -3.05
CA PRO A 106 -19.05 -22.83 -3.82
C PRO A 106 -19.18 -22.14 -5.17
N GLU A 107 -19.60 -22.91 -6.18
CA GLU A 107 -19.88 -22.36 -7.50
C GLU A 107 -20.97 -21.28 -7.39
N GLU A 108 -20.70 -20.12 -7.99
CA GLU A 108 -21.62 -19.00 -7.97
C GLU A 108 -22.79 -19.31 -8.91
N MET A 109 -24.02 -19.18 -8.41
CA MET A 109 -25.25 -19.47 -9.13
C MET A 109 -26.02 -18.18 -9.42
N THR A 110 -26.78 -18.18 -10.50
CA THR A 110 -27.62 -17.06 -11.00
C THR A 110 -28.97 -17.62 -11.47
N GLY A 111 -29.95 -16.77 -11.74
CA GLY A 111 -31.30 -17.16 -12.16
C GLY A 111 -32.40 -16.93 -11.12
N ALA A 112 -32.03 -16.43 -9.94
CA ALA A 112 -32.97 -16.05 -8.87
C ALA A 112 -33.16 -14.53 -8.73
N GLU A 113 -32.49 -13.72 -9.54
CA GLU A 113 -32.41 -12.26 -9.38
C GLU A 113 -33.80 -11.62 -9.38
N SER A 114 -34.70 -12.05 -10.28
CA SER A 114 -36.06 -11.51 -10.34
C SER A 114 -36.87 -11.81 -9.08
N TRP A 115 -36.63 -12.97 -8.45
CA TRP A 115 -37.27 -13.33 -7.19
C TRP A 115 -36.68 -12.56 -6.02
N GLU A 116 -35.36 -12.45 -5.95
CA GLU A 116 -34.67 -11.68 -4.90
C GLU A 116 -35.05 -10.19 -4.96
N ILE A 117 -35.13 -9.61 -6.16
CA ILE A 117 -35.59 -8.23 -6.37
C ILE A 117 -37.07 -8.09 -6.01
N TYR A 118 -37.91 -9.07 -6.36
CA TYR A 118 -39.31 -9.08 -5.96
C TYR A 118 -39.46 -9.06 -4.44
N GLU A 119 -38.83 -9.99 -3.72
CA GLU A 119 -38.85 -10.05 -2.25
C GLU A 119 -38.34 -8.77 -1.60
N LEU A 120 -37.27 -8.19 -2.15
CA LEU A 120 -36.74 -6.91 -1.70
C LEU A 120 -37.74 -5.76 -1.95
N SER A 121 -38.44 -5.76 -3.08
CA SER A 121 -39.47 -4.75 -3.38
C SER A 121 -40.66 -4.82 -2.41
N GLN A 122 -41.03 -6.04 -1.99
CA GLN A 122 -42.05 -6.25 -0.95
C GLN A 122 -41.56 -5.71 0.40
N THR A 123 -40.29 -5.96 0.73
CA THR A 123 -39.64 -5.43 1.95
C THR A 123 -39.59 -3.90 1.95
N VAL A 124 -39.26 -3.27 0.82
CA VAL A 124 -39.32 -1.82 0.63
C VAL A 124 -40.74 -1.30 0.85
N GLY A 125 -41.75 -1.97 0.28
CA GLY A 125 -43.15 -1.61 0.45
C GLY A 125 -43.65 -1.71 1.89
N TRP A 126 -43.25 -2.76 2.61
CA TRP A 126 -43.56 -2.92 4.02
C TRP A 126 -42.87 -1.87 4.88
N SER A 127 -41.56 -1.65 4.68
CA SER A 127 -40.77 -0.70 5.46
C SER A 127 -41.26 0.74 5.28
N THR A 128 -41.62 1.12 4.05
CA THR A 128 -42.19 2.45 3.78
C THR A 128 -43.55 2.64 4.44
N SER A 129 -44.42 1.63 4.38
CA SER A 129 -45.71 1.64 5.08
C SER A 129 -45.54 1.75 6.59
N LEU A 130 -44.59 1.02 7.18
CA LEU A 130 -44.28 1.07 8.61
C LEU A 130 -43.80 2.46 9.03
N LEU A 131 -42.82 3.04 8.32
CA LEU A 131 -42.25 4.35 8.65
C LEU A 131 -43.29 5.48 8.54
N LEU A 132 -44.14 5.44 7.51
CA LEU A 132 -45.24 6.39 7.35
C LEU A 132 -46.30 6.23 8.45
N GLY A 133 -46.67 4.99 8.78
CA GLY A 133 -47.61 4.69 9.86
C GLY A 133 -47.11 5.16 11.23
N LEU A 134 -45.82 4.95 11.53
CA LEU A 134 -45.16 5.48 12.73
C LEU A 134 -45.17 7.02 12.78
N SER A 135 -45.23 7.67 11.63
CA SER A 135 -45.33 9.13 11.49
C SER A 135 -46.79 9.63 11.45
N GLY A 136 -47.79 8.75 11.61
CA GLY A 136 -49.21 9.07 11.56
C GLY A 136 -49.77 9.31 10.15
N ILE A 137 -49.02 8.92 9.11
CA ILE A 137 -49.40 9.10 7.70
C ILE A 137 -49.93 7.77 7.13
N ASP A 138 -51.15 7.79 6.59
CA ASP A 138 -51.71 6.63 5.89
C ASP A 138 -51.08 6.48 4.49
N ALA A 139 -50.34 5.39 4.28
CA ALA A 139 -49.61 5.15 3.04
C ALA A 139 -50.52 4.99 1.82
N GLY A 140 -51.70 4.39 1.98
CA GLY A 140 -52.67 4.21 0.90
C GLY A 140 -53.25 5.53 0.41
N THR A 141 -53.71 6.36 1.34
CA THR A 141 -54.23 7.70 1.09
C THR A 141 -53.16 8.58 0.45
N LEU A 142 -51.94 8.60 1.00
CA LEU A 142 -50.83 9.36 0.42
C LEU A 142 -50.53 8.92 -1.02
N SER A 143 -50.44 7.61 -1.26
CA SER A 143 -50.20 7.05 -2.60
C SER A 143 -51.28 7.50 -3.58
N SER A 144 -52.55 7.43 -3.20
CA SER A 144 -53.67 7.85 -4.05
C SER A 144 -53.66 9.35 -4.38
N ASN A 145 -53.31 10.19 -3.40
CA ASN A 145 -53.21 11.64 -3.57
C ASN A 145 -52.04 12.02 -4.48
N VAL A 146 -50.87 11.40 -4.29
CA VAL A 146 -49.69 11.61 -5.13
C VAL A 146 -49.97 11.15 -6.57
N ALA A 147 -50.59 9.98 -6.75
CA ALA A 147 -50.94 9.48 -8.07
C ALA A 147 -51.92 10.42 -8.80
N SER A 148 -52.95 10.88 -8.09
CA SER A 148 -53.92 11.84 -8.63
C SER A 148 -53.24 13.15 -9.04
N TYR A 149 -52.38 13.71 -8.19
CA TYR A 149 -51.64 14.92 -8.49
C TYR A 149 -50.72 14.75 -9.70
N LEU A 150 -49.89 13.71 -9.72
CA LEU A 150 -48.96 13.45 -10.83
C LEU A 150 -49.69 13.23 -12.15
N SER A 151 -50.86 12.58 -12.15
CA SER A 151 -51.65 12.39 -13.37
C SER A 151 -52.07 13.71 -14.03
N THR A 152 -52.13 14.82 -13.28
CA THR A 152 -52.42 16.17 -13.82
C THR A 152 -51.21 16.85 -14.47
N GLN A 153 -49.99 16.34 -14.28
CA GLN A 153 -48.73 16.95 -14.75
C GLN A 153 -48.35 16.53 -16.18
N GLY A 154 -49.35 16.21 -17.00
CA GLY A 154 -49.16 15.79 -18.39
C GLY A 154 -48.49 14.42 -18.53
N SER A 155 -47.86 14.19 -19.69
CA SER A 155 -47.29 12.88 -20.05
C SER A 155 -46.20 12.41 -19.09
N MET A 156 -45.36 13.32 -18.58
CA MET A 156 -44.31 12.99 -17.60
C MET A 156 -44.90 12.54 -16.27
N GLY A 157 -45.95 13.22 -15.80
CA GLY A 157 -46.62 12.84 -14.56
C GLY A 157 -47.34 11.50 -14.65
N VAL A 158 -48.00 11.22 -15.77
CA VAL A 158 -48.56 9.89 -16.07
C VAL A 158 -47.47 8.83 -16.12
N PHE A 159 -46.32 9.12 -16.75
CA PHE A 159 -45.19 8.20 -16.75
C PHE A 159 -44.73 7.85 -15.34
N LEU A 160 -44.51 8.85 -14.47
CA LEU A 160 -44.06 8.64 -13.09
C LEU A 160 -45.04 7.81 -12.24
N VAL A 161 -46.35 7.95 -12.45
CA VAL A 161 -47.38 7.13 -11.77
C VAL A 161 -47.29 5.66 -12.17
N ASN A 162 -46.88 5.39 -13.41
CA ASN A 162 -46.73 4.04 -13.96
C ASN A 162 -45.33 3.45 -13.72
N VAL A 163 -44.41 4.18 -13.09
CA VAL A 163 -43.13 3.62 -12.67
C VAL A 163 -43.32 2.84 -11.38
N ASP A 164 -42.97 1.56 -11.41
CA ASP A 164 -42.93 0.71 -10.23
C ASP A 164 -41.74 1.08 -9.33
N TRP A 165 -41.85 2.20 -8.62
CA TRP A 165 -40.77 2.78 -7.83
C TRP A 165 -40.20 1.82 -6.78
N ARG A 166 -41.02 0.94 -6.19
CA ARG A 166 -40.56 -0.09 -5.24
C ARG A 166 -39.61 -1.08 -5.90
N TRP A 167 -39.98 -1.55 -7.09
CA TRP A 167 -39.14 -2.43 -7.89
C TRP A 167 -37.84 -1.73 -8.28
N LYS A 168 -37.91 -0.47 -8.73
CA LYS A 168 -36.72 0.31 -9.11
C LYS A 168 -35.77 0.57 -7.94
N ILE A 169 -36.31 0.83 -6.75
CA ILE A 169 -35.52 0.89 -5.52
C ILE A 169 -34.88 -0.46 -5.24
N ALA A 170 -35.66 -1.56 -5.26
CA ALA A 170 -35.13 -2.91 -5.03
C ALA A 170 -34.03 -3.29 -6.03
N GLU A 171 -34.22 -3.01 -7.32
CA GLU A 171 -33.23 -3.21 -8.38
C GLU A 171 -31.95 -2.40 -8.10
N THR A 172 -32.08 -1.14 -7.68
CA THR A 172 -30.94 -0.29 -7.31
C THR A 172 -30.22 -0.82 -6.06
N LEU A 173 -30.98 -1.23 -5.05
CA LEU A 173 -30.42 -1.83 -3.83
C LEU A 173 -29.64 -3.11 -4.16
N TYR A 174 -30.23 -3.97 -4.99
CA TYR A 174 -29.67 -5.25 -5.39
C TYR A 174 -28.41 -5.11 -6.24
N TRP A 175 -28.48 -4.36 -7.34
CA TRP A 175 -27.39 -4.28 -8.32
C TRP A 175 -26.30 -3.27 -7.95
N VAL A 176 -26.61 -2.28 -7.12
CA VAL A 176 -25.67 -1.19 -6.82
C VAL A 176 -25.34 -1.16 -5.33
N LEU A 177 -26.33 -0.97 -4.46
CA LEU A 177 -26.04 -0.72 -3.05
C LEU A 177 -25.41 -1.93 -2.36
N PHE A 178 -25.96 -3.14 -2.52
CA PHE A 178 -25.43 -4.32 -1.83
C PHE A 178 -24.01 -4.67 -2.27
N PRO A 179 -23.65 -4.70 -3.57
CA PRO A 179 -22.24 -4.85 -3.98
C PRO A 179 -21.32 -3.78 -3.39
N LEU A 180 -21.73 -2.51 -3.38
CA LEU A 180 -20.94 -1.43 -2.79
C LEU A 180 -20.77 -1.56 -1.27
N LEU A 181 -21.82 -1.99 -0.56
CA LEU A 181 -21.76 -2.27 0.88
C LEU A 181 -20.82 -3.43 1.19
N ARG A 182 -20.84 -4.50 0.38
CA ARG A 182 -19.90 -5.62 0.51
C ARG A 182 -18.46 -5.19 0.26
N LEU A 183 -18.23 -4.38 -0.77
CA LEU A 183 -16.91 -3.80 -1.03
C LEU A 183 -16.44 -2.89 0.12
N GLY A 184 -17.31 -2.01 0.61
CA GLY A 184 -17.02 -1.12 1.75
C GLY A 184 -16.72 -1.90 3.03
N LEU A 185 -17.47 -2.98 3.29
CA LEU A 185 -17.22 -3.89 4.40
C LEU A 185 -15.86 -4.60 4.24
N ALA A 186 -15.53 -5.08 3.04
CA ALA A 186 -14.24 -5.71 2.79
C ALA A 186 -13.06 -4.74 2.99
N ILE A 187 -13.18 -3.50 2.50
CA ILE A 187 -12.20 -2.44 2.74
C ILE A 187 -12.03 -2.21 4.25
N PHE A 188 -13.13 -2.07 4.99
CA PHE A 188 -13.08 -1.86 6.43
C PHE A 188 -12.41 -3.03 7.17
N ILE A 189 -12.71 -4.27 6.79
CA ILE A 189 -12.09 -5.47 7.39
C ILE A 189 -10.59 -5.52 7.07
N LEU A 190 -10.20 -5.24 5.83
CA LEU A 190 -8.81 -5.22 5.43
C LEU A 190 -8.02 -4.15 6.19
N ASP A 191 -8.51 -2.92 6.23
CA ASP A 191 -7.90 -1.81 6.98
C ASP A 191 -7.76 -2.16 8.47
N THR A 192 -8.79 -2.77 9.05
CA THR A 192 -8.78 -3.23 10.45
C THR A 192 -7.68 -4.27 10.66
N TRP A 193 -7.66 -5.30 9.82
CA TRP A 193 -6.68 -6.38 9.91
C TRP A 193 -5.26 -5.85 9.77
N GLN A 194 -5.02 -5.04 8.74
CA GLN A 194 -3.70 -4.49 8.48
C GLN A 194 -3.24 -3.52 9.56
N TYR A 195 -4.10 -2.62 10.03
CA TYR A 195 -3.75 -1.70 11.11
C TYR A 195 -3.25 -2.43 12.36
N PHE A 196 -4.00 -3.42 12.84
CA PHE A 196 -3.66 -4.09 14.10
C PHE A 196 -2.40 -4.94 13.96
N TRP A 197 -2.23 -5.68 12.86
CA TRP A 197 -1.00 -6.44 12.63
C TRP A 197 0.20 -5.53 12.43
N HIS A 198 0.05 -4.46 11.65
CA HIS A 198 1.12 -3.52 11.37
C HIS A 198 1.60 -2.84 12.65
N ARG A 199 0.67 -2.30 13.44
CA ARG A 199 0.98 -1.73 14.76
C ARG A 199 1.61 -2.75 15.69
N LEU A 200 1.09 -3.98 15.74
CA LEU A 200 1.67 -5.05 16.57
C LEU A 200 3.12 -5.35 16.17
N MET A 201 3.40 -5.40 14.86
CA MET A 201 4.76 -5.62 14.36
C MET A 201 5.71 -4.49 14.74
N HIS A 202 5.25 -3.25 14.87
CA HIS A 202 6.05 -2.14 15.40
C HIS A 202 6.20 -2.13 16.92
N GLN A 203 5.21 -2.62 17.64
CA GLN A 203 5.20 -2.61 19.11
C GLN A 203 6.01 -3.77 19.71
N VAL A 204 6.05 -4.92 19.04
CA VAL A 204 6.77 -6.11 19.51
C VAL A 204 8.16 -6.18 18.87
N PRO A 205 9.27 -6.01 19.63
CA PRO A 205 10.62 -5.94 19.04
C PRO A 205 11.02 -7.18 18.24
N PHE A 206 10.53 -8.36 18.63
CA PHE A 206 10.77 -9.60 17.90
C PHE A 206 10.13 -9.57 16.50
N LEU A 207 8.86 -9.17 16.41
CA LEU A 207 8.14 -9.09 15.14
C LEU A 207 8.75 -8.02 14.23
N TYR A 208 9.09 -6.85 14.78
CA TYR A 208 9.78 -5.81 14.03
C TYR A 208 11.10 -6.33 13.45
N ARG A 209 12.02 -6.80 14.29
CA ARG A 209 13.38 -7.18 13.86
C ARG A 209 13.39 -8.37 12.89
N THR A 210 12.42 -9.28 13.01
CA THR A 210 12.39 -10.51 12.22
C THR A 210 11.62 -10.36 10.92
N LEU A 211 10.51 -9.62 10.95
CA LEU A 211 9.57 -9.50 9.83
C LEU A 211 9.64 -8.09 9.25
N HIS A 212 9.05 -7.12 9.95
CA HIS A 212 8.69 -5.83 9.40
C HIS A 212 9.87 -4.88 9.14
N SER A 213 11.00 -5.09 9.81
CA SER A 213 12.23 -4.34 9.53
C SER A 213 12.76 -4.60 8.13
N ARG A 214 12.38 -5.71 7.47
CA ARG A 214 12.72 -5.93 6.05
C ARG A 214 12.05 -4.88 5.18
N HIS A 215 10.75 -4.67 5.37
CA HIS A 215 9.98 -3.64 4.66
C HIS A 215 10.60 -2.25 4.85
N HIS A 216 10.93 -1.89 6.08
CA HIS A 216 11.60 -0.62 6.43
C HIS A 216 13.06 -0.49 5.98
N ARG A 217 13.65 -1.49 5.27
CA ARG A 217 14.92 -1.27 4.54
C ARG A 217 14.70 -0.41 3.30
N LEU A 218 13.47 -0.34 2.82
CA LEU A 218 13.01 0.55 1.77
C LEU A 218 12.60 1.90 2.37
N TYR A 219 13.58 2.62 2.89
CA TYR A 219 13.36 3.87 3.62
C TYR A 219 12.66 4.95 2.77
N VAL A 220 12.98 5.01 1.47
CA VAL A 220 12.32 5.89 0.50
C VAL A 220 11.45 4.99 -0.38
N PRO A 221 10.13 4.94 -0.14
CA PRO A 221 9.22 4.10 -0.88
C PRO A 221 9.19 4.44 -2.38
N TYR A 222 9.00 3.40 -3.19
CA TYR A 222 8.70 3.51 -4.61
C TYR A 222 7.74 2.40 -5.03
N ALA A 223 7.03 2.60 -6.14
CA ALA A 223 5.84 1.82 -6.52
C ALA A 223 6.01 0.30 -6.51
N PHE A 224 7.00 -0.26 -7.23
CA PHE A 224 7.25 -1.71 -7.25
C PHE A 224 7.92 -2.24 -5.95
N GLY A 225 8.19 -1.37 -4.99
CA GLY A 225 8.63 -1.73 -3.65
C GLY A 225 7.49 -1.99 -2.67
N ALA A 226 6.23 -1.77 -3.07
CA ALA A 226 5.10 -1.80 -2.15
C ALA A 226 4.83 -3.17 -1.49
N LEU A 227 5.23 -4.27 -2.12
CA LEU A 227 5.12 -5.63 -1.57
C LEU A 227 6.49 -6.18 -1.12
N TYR A 228 7.49 -5.31 -0.98
CA TYR A 228 8.78 -5.72 -0.42
C TYR A 228 8.64 -5.86 1.10
N ASN A 229 8.30 -7.07 1.54
CA ASN A 229 8.18 -7.43 2.94
C ASN A 229 8.63 -8.89 3.15
N HIS A 230 8.73 -9.33 4.40
CA HIS A 230 9.13 -10.71 4.68
C HIS A 230 8.03 -11.70 4.20
N PRO A 231 8.33 -12.88 3.62
CA PRO A 231 7.33 -13.85 3.15
C PRO A 231 6.16 -14.09 4.12
N LEU A 232 6.48 -14.39 5.38
CA LEU A 232 5.49 -14.58 6.44
C LEU A 232 4.68 -13.31 6.76
N GLU A 233 5.28 -12.14 6.63
CA GLU A 233 4.61 -10.86 6.83
C GLU A 233 3.55 -10.63 5.75
N GLY A 234 3.92 -10.73 4.47
CA GLY A 234 2.96 -10.58 3.37
C GLY A 234 1.89 -11.68 3.33
N LEU A 235 2.19 -12.89 3.84
CA LEU A 235 1.16 -13.90 4.08
C LEU A 235 0.14 -13.44 5.14
N ILE A 236 0.61 -12.98 6.30
CA ILE A 236 -0.27 -12.60 7.43
C ILE A 236 -1.01 -11.29 7.15
N LEU A 237 -0.29 -10.22 6.79
CA LEU A 237 -0.84 -8.88 6.60
C LEU A 237 -1.68 -8.78 5.32
N ASP A 238 -1.10 -9.17 4.18
CA ASP A 238 -1.70 -8.88 2.88
C ASP A 238 -2.66 -10.02 2.49
N THR A 239 -2.15 -11.25 2.43
CA THR A 239 -2.86 -12.38 1.83
C THR A 239 -4.01 -12.87 2.69
N MET A 240 -3.76 -13.16 3.97
CA MET A 240 -4.80 -13.62 4.90
C MET A 240 -5.80 -12.50 5.21
N GLY A 241 -5.34 -11.24 5.30
CA GLY A 241 -6.21 -10.09 5.49
C GLY A 241 -7.20 -9.91 4.34
N ALA A 242 -6.72 -9.95 3.10
CA ALA A 242 -7.56 -9.85 1.91
C ALA A 242 -8.52 -11.06 1.79
N GLY A 243 -8.03 -12.27 2.08
CA GLY A 243 -8.87 -13.48 2.09
C GLY A 243 -9.99 -13.45 3.13
N LEU A 244 -9.70 -12.94 4.34
CA LEU A 244 -10.71 -12.73 5.38
C LEU A 244 -11.74 -11.69 4.97
N ALA A 245 -11.29 -10.56 4.42
CA ALA A 245 -12.18 -9.50 3.92
C ALA A 245 -13.12 -10.00 2.82
N PHE A 246 -12.59 -10.77 1.86
CA PHE A 246 -13.39 -11.43 0.83
C PHE A 246 -14.46 -12.34 1.44
N LYS A 247 -14.06 -13.30 2.29
CA LYS A 247 -14.98 -14.27 2.90
C LYS A 247 -16.07 -13.61 3.75
N VAL A 248 -15.70 -12.69 4.64
CA VAL A 248 -16.64 -12.09 5.60
C VAL A 248 -17.58 -11.10 4.92
N SER A 249 -17.13 -10.41 3.87
CA SER A 249 -18.01 -9.51 3.11
C SER A 249 -19.10 -10.23 2.33
N GLY A 250 -18.95 -11.54 2.06
CA GLY A 250 -19.86 -12.30 1.22
C GLY A 250 -19.97 -11.75 -0.20
N MET A 251 -18.91 -11.10 -0.69
CA MET A 251 -18.85 -10.66 -2.09
C MET A 251 -18.69 -11.87 -3.01
N SER A 252 -19.17 -11.73 -4.24
CA SER A 252 -19.01 -12.76 -5.27
C SER A 252 -17.54 -12.94 -5.65
N MET A 253 -17.24 -14.06 -6.32
CA MET A 253 -15.90 -14.26 -6.90
C MET A 253 -15.57 -13.14 -7.88
N LYS A 254 -16.56 -12.68 -8.65
CA LYS A 254 -16.45 -11.50 -9.53
C LYS A 254 -16.11 -10.22 -8.76
N GLY A 255 -16.77 -10.00 -7.62
CA GLY A 255 -16.45 -8.89 -6.72
C GLY A 255 -15.00 -8.95 -6.23
N SER A 256 -14.48 -10.16 -5.96
CA SER A 256 -13.10 -10.36 -5.51
C SER A 256 -12.07 -9.97 -6.56
N VAL A 257 -12.34 -10.18 -7.86
CA VAL A 257 -11.47 -9.74 -8.97
C VAL A 257 -11.22 -8.24 -8.88
N PHE A 258 -12.30 -7.47 -8.68
CA PHE A 258 -12.21 -6.03 -8.51
C PHE A 258 -11.53 -5.67 -7.18
N PHE A 259 -11.97 -6.25 -6.07
CA PHE A 259 -11.47 -5.91 -4.73
C PHE A 259 -9.96 -6.17 -4.59
N PHE A 260 -9.45 -7.33 -5.01
CA PHE A 260 -8.03 -7.65 -4.92
C PHE A 260 -7.19 -6.76 -5.84
N GLY A 261 -7.66 -6.54 -7.08
CA GLY A 261 -7.03 -5.60 -8.02
C GLY A 261 -6.97 -4.18 -7.45
N PHE A 262 -8.08 -3.71 -6.87
CA PHE A 262 -8.19 -2.38 -6.28
C PHE A 262 -7.33 -2.23 -5.02
N SER A 263 -7.24 -3.26 -4.18
CA SER A 263 -6.32 -3.28 -3.04
C SER A 263 -4.86 -3.19 -3.49
N ALA A 264 -4.47 -3.97 -4.51
CA ALA A 264 -3.10 -3.90 -5.06
C ALA A 264 -2.80 -2.51 -5.66
N MET A 265 -3.78 -1.93 -6.37
CA MET A 265 -3.70 -0.56 -6.89
C MET A 265 -3.42 0.44 -5.77
N LYS A 266 -4.17 0.35 -4.67
CA LYS A 266 -4.03 1.24 -3.53
C LYS A 266 -2.68 1.09 -2.83
N THR A 267 -2.24 -0.14 -2.61
CA THR A 267 -0.92 -0.43 -2.02
C THR A 267 0.21 0.14 -2.87
N VAL A 268 0.13 0.05 -4.20
CA VAL A 268 1.12 0.65 -5.11
C VAL A 268 1.07 2.19 -5.06
N ASP A 269 -0.13 2.79 -5.07
CA ASP A 269 -0.30 4.24 -4.95
C ASP A 269 0.29 4.79 -3.64
N ASP A 270 0.07 4.11 -2.51
CA ASP A 270 0.64 4.52 -1.20
C ASP A 270 2.16 4.44 -1.14
N HIS A 271 2.78 3.72 -2.06
CA HIS A 271 4.23 3.61 -2.17
C HIS A 271 4.77 4.31 -3.40
N CYS A 272 3.95 5.01 -4.19
CA CYS A 272 4.38 5.46 -5.52
C CYS A 272 5.52 6.49 -5.46
N GLY A 273 5.70 7.18 -4.32
CA GLY A 273 6.71 8.22 -4.13
C GLY A 273 6.27 9.59 -4.66
N TYR A 274 5.00 9.74 -5.06
CA TYR A 274 4.43 10.97 -5.61
C TYR A 274 3.19 11.42 -4.84
N LYS A 275 3.13 12.72 -4.57
CA LYS A 275 1.94 13.42 -4.05
C LYS A 275 1.23 14.11 -5.22
N LEU A 276 0.30 13.39 -5.85
CA LEU A 276 -0.37 13.82 -7.07
C LEU A 276 -1.73 14.47 -6.73
N PRO A 277 -1.91 15.79 -6.96
CA PRO A 277 -3.15 16.48 -6.57
C PRO A 277 -4.37 16.11 -7.43
N PHE A 278 -4.17 15.36 -8.52
CA PHE A 278 -5.21 14.91 -9.44
C PHE A 278 -5.44 13.40 -9.38
N ASP A 279 -4.71 12.68 -8.51
CA ASP A 279 -4.90 11.24 -8.36
C ASP A 279 -6.20 10.97 -7.59
N PRO A 280 -7.18 10.28 -8.21
CA PRO A 280 -8.45 10.00 -7.56
C PRO A 280 -8.30 9.17 -6.29
N LEU A 281 -7.30 8.28 -6.19
CA LEU A 281 -7.06 7.48 -4.99
C LEU A 281 -6.59 8.36 -3.85
N GLN A 282 -5.66 9.28 -4.10
CA GLN A 282 -5.15 10.21 -3.08
C GLN A 282 -6.18 11.28 -2.67
N ILE A 283 -7.14 11.60 -3.55
CA ILE A 283 -8.26 12.52 -3.26
C ILE A 283 -9.34 11.83 -2.42
N ILE A 284 -9.72 10.60 -2.78
CA ILE A 284 -10.82 9.88 -2.14
C ILE A 284 -10.40 9.29 -0.80
N PHE A 285 -9.19 8.74 -0.72
CA PHE A 285 -8.70 8.04 0.46
C PHE A 285 -7.76 8.91 1.29
N SER A 286 -7.98 8.87 2.60
CA SER A 286 -7.18 9.64 3.56
C SER A 286 -5.77 9.10 3.75
N ASN A 287 -5.57 7.80 3.48
CA ASN A 287 -4.25 7.23 3.38
C ASN A 287 -3.74 7.43 1.95
N ASN A 288 -2.55 7.96 1.79
CA ASN A 288 -1.92 8.26 0.51
C ASN A 288 -0.39 8.17 0.65
N ALA A 289 0.31 8.36 -0.46
CA ALA A 289 1.77 8.28 -0.52
C ALA A 289 2.50 9.15 0.52
N GLU A 290 2.04 10.38 0.77
CA GLU A 290 2.66 11.25 1.77
C GLU A 290 2.41 10.76 3.20
N TYR A 291 1.19 10.28 3.47
CA TYR A 291 0.84 9.73 4.79
C TYR A 291 1.67 8.50 5.14
N HIS A 292 1.85 7.61 4.17
CA HIS A 292 2.64 6.39 4.33
C HIS A 292 4.14 6.66 4.31
N ASP A 293 4.63 7.61 3.51
CA ASP A 293 6.05 8.01 3.51
C ASP A 293 6.51 8.41 4.92
N ILE A 294 5.72 9.22 5.63
CA ILE A 294 6.00 9.61 7.02
C ILE A 294 6.30 8.40 7.91
N HIS A 295 5.55 7.32 7.74
CA HIS A 295 5.74 6.09 8.50
C HIS A 295 7.10 5.42 8.22
N HIS A 296 7.54 5.39 6.96
CA HIS A 296 8.87 4.87 6.57
C HIS A 296 10.02 5.72 7.10
N GLN A 297 9.77 7.00 7.37
CA GLN A 297 10.78 7.84 8.00
C GLN A 297 11.04 7.41 9.44
N GLY A 298 12.31 7.32 9.84
CA GLY A 298 12.72 6.91 11.19
C GLY A 298 12.19 7.81 12.32
N TRP A 299 11.77 9.05 12.01
CA TRP A 299 11.09 9.93 12.96
C TRP A 299 9.57 9.71 13.02
N GLY A 300 8.97 9.06 12.02
CA GLY A 300 7.55 8.74 11.94
C GLY A 300 7.22 7.25 12.13
N ILE A 301 8.21 6.36 12.21
CA ILE A 301 8.09 4.88 12.34
C ILE A 301 7.20 4.34 13.47
N LYS A 302 6.79 5.19 14.42
CA LYS A 302 5.86 4.83 15.50
C LYS A 302 4.45 5.41 15.33
N HIS A 303 4.13 5.87 14.12
CA HIS A 303 2.88 6.56 13.79
C HIS A 303 2.39 6.09 12.41
N ASN A 304 1.16 6.47 12.06
CA ASN A 304 0.55 6.24 10.74
C ASN A 304 0.55 4.75 10.34
N PHE A 305 -0.01 3.88 11.19
CA PHE A 305 -0.03 2.43 10.95
C PHE A 305 -1.15 1.96 10.01
N SER A 306 -2.16 2.81 9.75
CA SER A 306 -3.29 2.44 8.90
C SER A 306 -2.82 2.26 7.47
N GLN A 307 -3.32 1.23 6.83
CA GLN A 307 -3.16 0.90 5.41
C GLN A 307 -4.20 -0.18 5.03
N PRO A 308 -4.63 -0.24 3.76
CA PRO A 308 -4.25 0.66 2.66
C PRO A 308 -5.24 1.82 2.41
N PHE A 309 -6.48 1.82 2.90
CA PHE A 309 -7.48 2.81 2.46
C PHE A 309 -7.70 3.98 3.43
N LEU A 310 -8.18 3.70 4.64
CA LEU A 310 -8.65 4.72 5.60
C LEU A 310 -7.65 4.89 6.74
N ILE A 311 -7.67 6.07 7.39
CA ILE A 311 -6.85 6.36 8.59
C ILE A 311 -7.67 6.35 9.89
N CYS A 312 -8.87 5.76 9.86
CA CYS A 312 -9.81 5.79 10.98
C CYS A 312 -9.20 5.19 12.26
N TRP A 313 -8.44 4.11 12.13
CA TRP A 313 -7.80 3.46 13.28
C TRP A 313 -6.69 4.32 13.90
N ASP A 314 -5.84 4.96 13.09
CA ASP A 314 -4.88 5.92 13.63
C ASP A 314 -5.57 7.11 14.33
N ARG A 315 -6.70 7.59 13.78
CA ARG A 315 -7.50 8.65 14.43
C ARG A 315 -8.06 8.20 15.77
N TRP A 316 -8.73 7.05 15.80
CA TRP A 316 -9.41 6.55 16.99
C TRP A 316 -8.44 6.15 18.10
N LEU A 317 -7.26 5.64 17.73
CA LEU A 317 -6.27 5.14 18.69
C LEU A 317 -5.10 6.10 18.92
N GLY A 318 -5.17 7.31 18.36
CA GLY A 318 -4.21 8.38 18.61
C GLY A 318 -2.80 8.09 18.10
N THR A 319 -2.67 7.37 16.97
CA THR A 319 -1.37 7.00 16.38
C THR A 319 -1.01 7.79 15.12
N ILE A 320 -1.75 8.88 14.81
CA ILE A 320 -1.36 9.83 13.76
C ILE A 320 -0.10 10.58 14.16
N TYR A 321 0.81 10.77 13.20
CA TYR A 321 1.96 11.63 13.37
C TYR A 321 1.56 13.10 13.54
N THR A 322 1.99 13.73 14.64
CA THR A 322 1.71 15.15 14.97
C THR A 322 2.98 16.02 15.08
N GLY A 323 4.16 15.47 14.75
CA GLY A 323 5.48 16.06 15.05
C GLY A 323 5.93 17.24 14.17
N GLY A 324 5.00 18.04 13.64
CA GLY A 324 5.25 19.22 12.81
C GLY A 324 5.25 18.92 11.30
N ASP A 325 5.72 19.89 10.51
CA ASP A 325 5.71 19.83 9.04
C ASP A 325 6.67 18.74 8.51
N ALA A 326 6.08 17.63 8.06
CA ALA A 326 6.79 16.52 7.44
C ALA A 326 7.57 16.94 6.19
N ALA A 327 7.00 17.85 5.37
CA ALA A 327 7.63 18.32 4.15
C ALA A 327 8.91 19.09 4.47
N GLU A 328 8.90 19.91 5.51
CA GLU A 328 10.10 20.62 5.98
C GLU A 328 11.19 19.66 6.48
N ARG A 329 10.82 18.59 7.19
CA ARG A 329 11.78 17.55 7.62
C ARG A 329 12.39 16.79 6.44
N ASN A 330 11.58 16.49 5.43
CA ASN A 330 12.02 15.84 4.21
C ASN A 330 12.97 16.76 3.43
N ARG A 331 12.65 18.05 3.25
CA ARG A 331 13.54 19.06 2.63
C ARG A 331 14.91 19.15 3.31
N ARG A 332 14.96 19.27 4.63
CA ARG A 332 16.23 19.29 5.38
C ARG A 332 17.05 18.03 5.18
N THR A 333 16.38 16.88 5.05
CA THR A 333 17.03 15.60 4.80
C THR A 333 17.60 15.53 3.39
N GLN A 334 16.83 15.97 2.39
CA GLN A 334 17.25 16.09 1.00
C GLN A 334 18.49 16.99 0.86
N GLU A 335 18.48 18.19 1.47
CA GLU A 335 19.63 19.11 1.47
C GLU A 335 20.89 18.49 2.10
N ARG A 336 20.71 17.68 3.17
CA ARG A 336 21.82 16.98 3.81
C ARG A 336 22.38 15.89 2.90
N VAL A 337 21.51 15.11 2.25
CA VAL A 337 21.91 14.05 1.31
C VAL A 337 22.63 14.65 0.10
N HIS A 338 22.09 15.70 -0.50
CA HIS A 338 22.70 16.40 -1.62
C HIS A 338 24.10 16.91 -1.28
N ARG A 339 24.27 17.59 -0.13
CA ARG A 339 25.60 18.04 0.35
C ARG A 339 26.58 16.88 0.54
N GLN A 340 26.13 15.73 1.04
CA GLN A 340 26.99 14.55 1.20
C GLN A 340 27.43 13.99 -0.15
N VAL A 341 26.51 13.93 -1.13
CA VAL A 341 26.83 13.45 -2.49
C VAL A 341 27.83 14.39 -3.18
N GLU A 342 27.64 15.71 -3.09
CA GLU A 342 28.57 16.68 -3.67
C GLU A 342 29.95 16.65 -3.00
N ALA A 343 30.02 16.45 -1.68
CA ALA A 343 31.27 16.24 -0.97
C ALA A 343 31.98 14.93 -1.40
N GLU A 344 31.24 13.85 -1.63
CA GLU A 344 31.77 12.56 -2.12
C GLU A 344 32.28 12.68 -3.56
N LYS A 345 31.55 13.39 -4.44
CA LYS A 345 31.99 13.70 -5.81
C LYS A 345 33.26 14.54 -5.80
N SER A 346 33.29 15.61 -4.99
CA SER A 346 34.46 16.49 -4.86
C SER A 346 35.69 15.74 -4.35
N LYS A 347 35.51 14.82 -3.38
CA LYS A 347 36.59 13.97 -2.87
C LYS A 347 37.08 12.95 -3.91
N LYS A 348 36.18 12.36 -4.69
CA LYS A 348 36.57 11.48 -5.81
C LYS A 348 37.32 12.24 -6.90
N ALA A 349 36.87 13.46 -7.22
CA ALA A 349 37.56 14.34 -8.16
C ALA A 349 38.97 14.67 -7.67
N SER A 350 39.13 15.05 -6.39
CA SER A 350 40.47 15.38 -5.85
C SER A 350 41.43 14.20 -5.76
N ILE A 351 40.94 12.96 -5.66
CA ILE A 351 41.76 11.75 -5.69
C ILE A 351 42.20 11.40 -7.11
N ASN A 352 41.37 11.73 -8.11
CA ASN A 352 41.66 11.48 -9.52
C ASN A 352 42.42 12.62 -10.22
N THR A 353 42.63 13.75 -9.55
CA THR A 353 43.56 14.80 -10.00
C THR A 353 44.98 14.31 -9.73
N PRO A 354 45.85 14.11 -10.74
CA PRO A 354 47.25 13.80 -10.52
C PRO A 354 47.85 14.89 -9.64
N SER A 355 48.59 14.52 -8.59
CA SER A 355 49.30 15.53 -7.81
C SER A 355 50.37 16.19 -8.69
N GLU A 356 50.78 17.42 -8.39
CA GLU A 356 51.93 18.05 -9.07
C GLU A 356 53.19 17.16 -9.01
N GLN A 357 53.28 16.26 -8.03
CA GLN A 357 54.35 15.26 -7.93
C GLN A 357 54.20 14.11 -8.94
N ASP A 358 52.97 13.69 -9.26
CA ASP A 358 52.70 12.67 -10.29
C ASP A 358 52.93 13.23 -11.70
N GLU A 359 52.61 14.51 -11.92
CA GLU A 359 52.91 15.22 -13.16
C GLU A 359 54.42 15.48 -13.34
N TYR A 360 55.13 15.82 -12.25
CA TYR A 360 56.60 15.95 -12.26
C TYR A 360 57.30 14.59 -12.48
N ALA A 361 56.78 13.51 -11.88
CA ALA A 361 57.28 12.15 -12.11
C ALA A 361 57.04 11.68 -13.55
N ALA A 362 55.87 11.98 -14.14
CA ALA A 362 55.57 11.67 -15.54
C ALA A 362 56.46 12.45 -16.52
N ARG A 363 56.81 13.72 -16.24
CA ARG A 363 57.76 14.49 -17.05
C ARG A 363 59.20 13.98 -17.00
N ARG A 364 59.58 13.25 -15.94
CA ARG A 364 60.92 12.61 -15.82
C ARG A 364 61.05 11.31 -16.61
N VAL A 365 59.95 10.76 -17.13
CA VAL A 365 59.90 9.47 -17.83
C VAL A 365 59.79 9.62 -19.35
N LEU A 366 59.90 10.83 -19.90
CA LEU A 366 60.07 11.00 -21.34
C LEU A 366 61.49 10.56 -21.73
N PRO A 367 61.67 9.56 -22.60
CA PRO A 367 62.98 9.22 -23.13
C PRO A 367 63.46 10.37 -24.02
N GLU A 368 64.74 10.73 -23.92
CA GLU A 368 65.42 11.40 -25.04
C GLU A 368 65.29 10.50 -26.28
N GLU A 369 64.96 11.12 -27.41
CA GLU A 369 64.96 10.50 -28.73
C GLU A 369 66.38 10.00 -29.06
N ASP A 370 66.68 8.74 -28.79
CA ASP A 370 67.34 7.81 -29.71
C ASP A 370 67.26 6.39 -29.10
N ASP A 371 67.54 5.36 -29.88
CA ASP A 371 67.47 3.92 -29.52
C ASP A 371 66.11 3.26 -29.72
N THR A 372 65.58 3.41 -30.93
CA THR A 372 64.61 2.46 -31.50
C THR A 372 65.30 1.18 -31.99
N GLU A 373 65.87 0.36 -31.09
CA GLU A 373 66.25 -1.01 -31.51
C GLU A 373 66.45 -2.06 -30.41
N PHE A 374 65.78 -2.04 -29.24
CA PHE A 374 66.00 -3.17 -28.30
C PHE A 374 64.89 -3.52 -27.31
N ILE A 375 63.60 -3.37 -27.62
CA ILE A 375 62.54 -4.03 -26.82
C ILE A 375 61.44 -4.59 -27.74
N LYS A 376 61.74 -5.71 -28.40
CA LYS A 376 60.73 -6.60 -29.00
C LYS A 376 60.95 -8.06 -28.54
N THR A 377 61.27 -8.28 -27.27
CA THR A 377 61.38 -9.65 -26.74
C THR A 377 61.24 -9.76 -25.21
N SER A 378 60.21 -9.14 -24.62
CA SER A 378 59.83 -9.45 -23.22
C SER A 378 58.32 -9.50 -22.95
N ILE A 379 57.48 -9.35 -23.98
CA ILE A 379 56.01 -9.30 -23.82
C ILE A 379 55.35 -10.69 -23.64
N VAL A 380 56.07 -11.82 -23.71
CA VAL A 380 55.40 -13.16 -23.69
C VAL A 380 55.85 -14.09 -22.56
N ALA A 381 56.63 -13.64 -21.57
CA ALA A 381 57.07 -14.51 -20.47
C ALA A 381 56.97 -13.84 -19.10
N LYS A 382 55.76 -13.37 -18.74
CA LYS A 382 55.37 -13.18 -17.33
C LYS A 382 53.86 -13.25 -17.13
N LEU A 383 53.24 -14.20 -17.82
CA LEU A 383 52.02 -14.86 -17.34
C LEU A 383 52.50 -16.10 -16.58
N GLU A 384 51.86 -16.39 -15.45
CA GLU A 384 52.16 -17.50 -14.51
C GLU A 384 53.22 -17.21 -13.43
N SER A 385 52.86 -16.40 -12.43
CA SER A 385 52.72 -16.86 -11.04
C SER A 385 52.46 -15.64 -10.15
N THR A 386 51.21 -15.42 -9.75
CA THR A 386 50.90 -14.49 -8.67
C THR A 386 50.19 -15.27 -7.58
N THR A 387 50.99 -15.85 -6.69
CA THR A 387 50.58 -16.27 -5.35
C THR A 387 49.97 -15.08 -4.61
N VAL A 388 48.79 -15.31 -4.04
CA VAL A 388 48.09 -14.40 -3.13
C VAL A 388 48.97 -14.15 -1.90
N THR A 389 49.50 -12.94 -1.76
CA THR A 389 50.05 -12.43 -0.49
C THR A 389 49.04 -11.45 0.10
N GLU A 390 48.48 -11.81 1.26
CA GLU A 390 47.65 -10.92 2.10
C GLU A 390 48.39 -9.60 2.43
N PRO A 391 47.69 -8.45 2.53
CA PRO A 391 48.30 -7.24 3.04
C PRO A 391 48.56 -7.35 4.55
N PRO A 392 49.56 -6.65 5.10
CA PRO A 392 49.89 -6.74 6.51
C PRO A 392 48.73 -6.25 7.36
N ARG A 393 48.34 -7.06 8.37
CA ARG A 393 47.38 -6.67 9.42
C ARG A 393 47.81 -5.35 10.07
N GLN A 394 47.12 -4.26 9.73
CA GLN A 394 47.12 -3.08 10.57
C GLN A 394 46.50 -3.46 11.92
N ARG A 395 47.29 -3.34 12.99
CA ARG A 395 46.79 -3.37 14.37
C ARG A 395 45.72 -2.29 14.53
N ARG A 396 44.46 -2.70 14.50
CA ARG A 396 43.31 -1.87 14.88
C ARG A 396 43.51 -1.45 16.34
N ARG A 397 43.91 -0.19 16.59
CA ARG A 397 43.79 0.39 17.93
C ARG A 397 42.29 0.49 18.23
N THR A 398 41.78 -0.42 19.04
CA THR A 398 40.45 -0.31 19.65
C THR A 398 40.49 0.92 20.55
N ARG A 399 39.88 2.02 20.11
CA ARG A 399 39.56 3.13 21.00
C ARG A 399 38.22 2.78 21.64
N THR A 400 38.24 2.42 22.91
CA THR A 400 37.00 2.30 23.71
C THR A 400 36.39 3.69 23.79
N ILE A 401 35.32 3.93 23.04
CA ILE A 401 34.50 5.13 23.19
C ILE A 401 33.66 4.88 24.43
N THR A 402 33.89 5.65 25.48
CA THR A 402 33.07 5.59 26.69
C THR A 402 31.79 6.40 26.46
N LEU A 403 30.71 6.09 27.17
CA LEU A 403 29.44 6.84 27.10
C LEU A 403 29.60 8.34 27.38
N ALA A 404 30.69 8.73 28.06
CA ALA A 404 31.06 10.13 28.29
C ALA A 404 31.55 10.86 27.03
N ASP A 405 32.05 10.13 26.01
CA ASP A 405 32.60 10.73 24.79
C ASP A 405 31.52 11.11 23.76
N VAL A 406 30.27 10.68 23.96
CA VAL A 406 29.13 10.87 23.02
C VAL A 406 28.00 11.71 23.65
N ALA A 407 28.00 11.90 24.97
CA ALA A 407 26.97 12.63 25.69
C ALA A 407 27.35 14.11 25.86
N GLY A 408 26.59 15.00 25.20
CA GLY A 408 26.60 16.43 25.54
C GLY A 408 26.21 16.66 27.01
N LYS A 409 26.61 17.80 27.57
CA LYS A 409 26.51 18.14 29.01
C LYS A 409 25.15 17.81 29.65
N ASP A 410 24.05 17.94 28.91
CA ASP A 410 22.69 17.69 29.41
C ASP A 410 22.44 16.23 29.85
N MET A 411 23.04 15.24 29.16
CA MET A 411 22.80 13.84 29.51
C MET A 411 23.65 13.37 30.70
N ALA A 412 24.78 14.03 30.95
CA ALA A 412 25.57 13.80 32.17
C ALA A 412 24.84 14.32 33.42
N GLU A 413 24.12 15.43 33.28
CA GLU A 413 23.26 15.97 34.34
C GLU A 413 22.04 15.07 34.59
N SER A 414 21.36 14.58 33.55
CA SER A 414 20.22 13.66 33.72
C SER A 414 20.63 12.30 34.33
N VAL A 415 21.83 11.79 34.03
CA VAL A 415 22.34 10.57 34.66
C VAL A 415 22.72 10.81 36.13
N LYS A 416 23.21 12.00 36.46
CA LYS A 416 23.49 12.39 37.85
C LYS A 416 22.20 12.54 38.65
N GLU A 417 21.18 13.20 38.10
CA GLU A 417 19.85 13.31 38.71
C GLU A 417 19.18 11.93 38.87
N ALA A 418 19.31 11.04 37.89
CA ALA A 418 18.81 9.67 37.99
C ALA A 418 19.58 8.85 39.06
N GLY A 419 20.89 9.05 39.20
CA GLY A 419 21.71 8.40 40.22
C GLY A 419 21.41 8.89 41.64
N GLU A 420 21.16 10.20 41.81
CA GLU A 420 20.75 10.79 43.09
C GLU A 420 19.31 10.35 43.45
N TRP A 421 18.42 10.23 42.48
CA TRP A 421 17.07 9.68 42.67
C TRP A 421 17.10 8.20 43.09
N VAL A 422 17.91 7.37 42.43
CA VAL A 422 18.05 5.94 42.78
C VAL A 422 18.68 5.76 44.16
N ASN A 423 19.71 6.55 44.52
CA ASN A 423 20.31 6.50 45.86
C ASN A 423 19.39 7.04 46.96
N GLY A 424 18.46 7.95 46.62
CA GLY A 424 17.43 8.45 47.53
C GLY A 424 16.27 7.47 47.76
N VAL A 425 15.95 6.63 46.77
CA VAL A 425 14.83 5.65 46.83
C VAL A 425 15.29 4.28 47.34
N VAL A 426 16.52 3.87 47.03
CA VAL A 426 17.05 2.54 47.34
C VAL A 426 18.35 2.72 48.10
N GLY A 427 18.25 2.85 49.43
CA GLY A 427 19.41 3.09 50.30
C GLY A 427 20.63 2.21 49.96
N ASN A 428 21.80 2.85 49.90
CA ASN A 428 23.14 2.32 49.64
C ASN A 428 23.24 0.81 49.37
N VAL A 429 23.20 0.41 48.10
CA VAL A 429 23.60 -0.93 47.67
C VAL A 429 25.03 -0.87 47.15
N SER A 430 26.00 -1.15 48.03
CA SER A 430 27.38 -1.40 47.66
C SER A 430 27.49 -2.79 47.03
N GLY A 431 27.86 -2.83 45.74
CA GLY A 431 28.36 -4.06 45.11
C GLY A 431 27.42 -4.70 44.09
N ALA A 432 27.38 -4.15 42.89
CA ALA A 432 27.06 -4.92 41.69
C ALA A 432 27.91 -4.41 40.52
N LYS A 433 28.89 -5.23 40.09
CA LYS A 433 29.61 -5.03 38.82
C LYS A 433 28.72 -5.53 37.69
N VAL A 434 28.28 -4.64 36.81
CA VAL A 434 27.60 -4.98 35.55
C VAL A 434 28.67 -5.22 34.48
N ARG A 435 28.53 -6.32 33.73
CA ARG A 435 29.42 -6.71 32.62
C ARG A 435 28.79 -6.34 31.30
#